data_AF-A0A087B4C1-F1
#
_entry.id   AF-A0A087B4C1-F1
#
_cell.length_a   1.000
_cell.length_b   1.000
_cell.length_c   1.000
_cell.angle_alpha   90.00
_cell.angle_beta   90.00
_cell.angle_gamma   90.00
#
_symmetry.space_group_name_H-M   'P 1'
#
loop_
_entity.id
_entity.type
_entity.pdbx_description
1 polymer ?
#
loop_
_entity_poly.entity_id
_entity_poly.type
_entity_poly.pdbx_seq_one_letter_code
_entity_poly.pdbx_strand_id
1 'polypeptide(L)'
;MADAALEQMYQEVILDAARHPHGKTDLAGDGGDEADATVHAAHEACSLARSRQFNPTCGDEATIHVEVTKDEPHRIARIAWDGQGCSISQASLSIMVDLVDGRTVEEAMDLFRDFHDLMESRGEGLSDESREDALGDATVFQGVSRYPMRIKCALLGWEGLKDSMARALAAQQ
;
A
#
# COMPACT_ATOMS: atom_id res chain seq x y z
N MET A 1 21.51 -11.15 20.34
CA MET A 1 20.78 -12.44 20.35
C MET A 1 19.28 -12.21 20.32
N ALA A 2 18.71 -11.32 21.14
CA ALA A 2 17.28 -10.94 21.03
C ALA A 2 16.96 -10.22 19.69
N ASP A 3 17.82 -9.32 19.26
CA ASP A 3 17.69 -8.54 18.01
C ASP A 3 17.60 -9.44 16.76
N ALA A 4 18.55 -10.36 16.58
CA ALA A 4 18.56 -11.29 15.45
C ALA A 4 17.34 -12.24 15.39
N ALA A 5 16.75 -12.61 16.54
CA ALA A 5 15.54 -13.44 16.58
C ALA A 5 14.30 -12.64 16.17
N LEU A 6 14.23 -11.37 16.56
CA LEU A 6 13.17 -10.44 16.15
C LEU A 6 13.27 -10.12 14.66
N GLU A 7 14.48 -9.85 14.15
CA GLU A 7 14.74 -9.65 12.72
C GLU A 7 14.31 -10.86 11.88
N GLN A 8 14.60 -12.07 12.35
CA GLN A 8 14.18 -13.29 11.66
C GLN A 8 12.66 -13.45 11.64
N MET A 9 11.97 -13.10 12.73
CA MET A 9 10.51 -13.10 12.78
C MET A 9 9.92 -12.09 11.78
N TYR A 10 10.42 -10.85 11.75
CA TYR A 10 9.98 -9.82 10.82
C TYR A 10 10.23 -10.20 9.36
N GLN A 11 11.36 -10.85 9.08
CA GLN A 11 11.64 -11.37 7.74
C GLN A 11 10.60 -12.41 7.31
N GLU A 12 10.19 -13.32 8.19
CA GLU A 12 9.15 -14.30 7.87
C GLU A 12 7.80 -13.64 7.59
N VAL A 13 7.42 -12.58 8.32
CA VAL A 13 6.19 -11.82 8.05
C VAL A 13 6.23 -11.20 6.65
N ILE A 14 7.34 -10.56 6.27
CA ILE A 14 7.51 -9.99 4.92
C ILE A 14 7.41 -11.09 3.85
N LEU A 15 8.04 -12.25 4.08
CA LEU A 15 8.01 -13.34 3.12
C LEU A 15 6.63 -13.98 2.98
N ASP A 16 5.88 -14.10 4.07
CA ASP A 16 4.52 -14.63 4.04
C ASP A 16 3.55 -13.68 3.32
N ALA A 17 3.57 -12.39 3.68
CA ALA A 17 2.78 -11.36 3.00
C ALA A 17 3.11 -11.25 1.50
N ALA A 18 4.37 -11.49 1.11
CA ALA A 18 4.75 -11.54 -0.31
C ALA A 18 4.25 -12.80 -1.04
N ARG A 19 4.10 -13.93 -0.34
CA ARG A 19 3.62 -15.20 -0.93
C ARG A 19 2.10 -15.25 -1.01
N HIS A 20 1.42 -14.68 -0.02
CA HIS A 20 -0.03 -14.66 0.11
C HIS A 20 -0.56 -13.23 0.15
N PRO A 21 -0.37 -12.44 -0.93
CA PRO A 21 -0.68 -11.02 -0.91
C PRO A 21 -2.19 -10.76 -0.84
N HIS A 22 -2.59 -9.91 0.11
CA HIS A 22 -3.94 -9.37 0.21
C HIS A 22 -4.15 -8.23 -0.79
N GLY A 23 -5.39 -8.10 -1.28
CA GLY A 23 -5.78 -7.09 -2.28
C GLY A 23 -5.19 -7.28 -3.68
N LYS A 24 -4.38 -8.32 -3.92
CA LYS A 24 -3.82 -8.60 -5.25
C LYS A 24 -4.90 -9.18 -6.17
N THR A 25 -5.10 -8.56 -7.32
CA THR A 25 -6.02 -9.01 -8.36
C THR A 25 -5.33 -9.05 -9.72
N ASP A 26 -5.74 -9.95 -10.61
CA ASP A 26 -5.29 -9.91 -12.00
C ASP A 26 -6.14 -8.90 -12.78
N LEU A 27 -5.56 -7.73 -13.05
CA LEU A 27 -6.19 -6.67 -13.83
C LEU A 27 -5.78 -6.73 -15.31
N ALA A 28 -4.99 -7.72 -15.72
CA ALA A 28 -4.55 -7.93 -17.11
C ALA A 28 -5.65 -8.50 -18.04
N GLY A 29 -6.92 -8.22 -17.72
CA GLY A 29 -8.08 -8.46 -18.58
C GLY A 29 -8.42 -7.31 -19.53
N ASP A 30 -7.86 -6.11 -19.37
CA ASP A 30 -8.29 -4.93 -20.16
C ASP A 30 -7.32 -4.56 -21.29
N GLY A 31 -7.11 -5.51 -22.18
CA GLY A 31 -6.66 -5.29 -23.56
C GLY A 31 -7.83 -5.18 -24.56
N GLY A 32 -9.07 -5.03 -24.08
CA GLY A 32 -10.29 -4.91 -24.88
C GLY A 32 -11.09 -3.68 -24.44
N ASP A 33 -11.99 -3.24 -25.31
CA ASP A 33 -12.92 -2.12 -25.17
C ASP A 33 -13.48 -1.86 -23.75
N GLU A 34 -13.97 -0.64 -23.52
CA GLU A 34 -14.63 -0.12 -22.30
C GLU A 34 -15.89 -0.87 -21.81
N ALA A 35 -15.98 -2.18 -22.01
CA ALA A 35 -17.04 -3.03 -21.51
C ALA A 35 -16.44 -4.41 -21.20
N ASP A 36 -16.51 -4.79 -19.92
CA ASP A 36 -16.35 -6.16 -19.43
C ASP A 36 -15.03 -6.54 -18.71
N ALA A 37 -14.43 -5.60 -17.97
CA ALA A 37 -13.79 -6.00 -16.71
C ALA A 37 -14.86 -6.08 -15.63
N THR A 38 -15.09 -7.28 -15.10
CA THR A 38 -15.82 -7.48 -13.84
C THR A 38 -14.98 -7.00 -12.64
N VAL A 39 -14.48 -5.76 -12.71
CA VAL A 39 -14.50 -4.88 -11.56
C VAL A 39 -15.98 -4.69 -11.28
N HIS A 40 -16.49 -5.32 -10.21
CA HIS A 40 -17.85 -5.12 -9.71
C HIS A 40 -18.29 -3.68 -9.97
N ALA A 41 -19.42 -3.51 -10.67
CA ALA A 41 -19.98 -2.21 -11.06
C ALA A 41 -19.61 -1.17 -10.01
N ALA A 42 -18.82 -0.16 -10.43
CA ALA A 42 -18.32 0.88 -9.54
C ALA A 42 -19.44 1.27 -8.59
N HIS A 43 -19.21 1.15 -7.28
CA HIS A 43 -20.23 1.50 -6.31
C HIS A 43 -20.77 2.88 -6.66
N GLU A 44 -22.07 3.01 -6.93
CA GLU A 44 -22.66 4.24 -7.49
C GLU A 44 -22.38 5.47 -6.60
N ALA A 45 -22.22 5.20 -5.29
CA ALA A 45 -21.86 6.16 -4.25
C ALA A 45 -20.34 6.41 -4.09
N CYS A 46 -19.48 5.86 -4.95
CA CYS A 46 -18.03 5.99 -4.89
C CYS A 46 -17.46 6.58 -6.19
N SER A 47 -16.26 7.17 -6.10
CA SER A 47 -15.41 7.46 -7.25
C SER A 47 -14.28 6.44 -7.32
N LEU A 48 -14.04 5.90 -8.50
CA LEU A 48 -12.97 4.96 -8.79
C LEU A 48 -11.78 5.71 -9.41
N ALA A 49 -10.58 5.44 -8.93
CA ALA A 49 -9.35 5.89 -9.57
C ALA A 49 -8.24 4.85 -9.47
N ARG A 50 -7.24 5.02 -10.32
CA ARG A 50 -6.05 4.16 -10.31
C ARG A 50 -4.76 4.94 -10.51
N SER A 51 -3.66 4.38 -10.01
CA SER A 51 -2.32 4.91 -10.18
C SER A 51 -1.32 3.81 -10.47
N ARG A 52 -0.53 3.96 -11.55
CA ARG A 52 0.56 3.04 -11.90
C ARG A 52 1.89 3.59 -11.40
N GLN A 53 2.61 2.76 -10.68
CA GLN A 53 3.89 3.05 -10.06
C GLN A 53 4.98 2.15 -10.63
N PHE A 54 6.17 2.71 -10.86
CA PHE A 54 7.31 1.97 -11.39
C PHE A 54 8.60 2.39 -10.66
N ASN A 55 9.31 1.38 -10.14
CA ASN A 55 10.61 1.56 -9.49
C ASN A 55 11.71 0.85 -10.30
N PRO A 56 12.46 1.57 -11.16
CA PRO A 56 13.47 0.98 -12.04
C PRO A 56 14.65 0.35 -11.30
N THR A 57 14.88 0.71 -10.03
CA THR A 57 16.00 0.18 -9.23
C THR A 57 15.83 -1.31 -8.92
N CYS A 58 14.61 -1.71 -8.55
CA CYS A 58 14.25 -3.10 -8.24
C CYS A 58 13.55 -3.77 -9.46
N GLY A 59 13.11 -2.99 -10.46
CA GLY A 59 12.22 -3.45 -11.51
C GLY A 59 10.80 -3.69 -11.03
N ASP A 60 10.39 -3.06 -9.92
CA ASP A 60 9.03 -3.22 -9.40
C ASP A 60 8.04 -2.39 -10.21
N GLU A 61 6.87 -2.95 -10.46
CA GLU A 61 5.73 -2.30 -11.08
C GLU A 61 4.45 -2.68 -10.34
N ALA A 62 3.63 -1.70 -10.02
CA ALA A 62 2.32 -1.94 -9.41
C ALA A 62 1.31 -0.91 -9.88
N THR A 63 0.06 -1.33 -10.10
CA THR A 63 -1.07 -0.43 -10.29
C THR A 63 -2.02 -0.58 -9.11
N ILE A 64 -2.32 0.53 -8.46
CA ILE A 64 -3.19 0.61 -7.28
C ILE A 64 -4.54 1.14 -7.74
N HIS A 65 -5.61 0.43 -7.41
CA HIS A 65 -6.99 0.82 -7.67
C HIS A 65 -7.67 1.13 -6.33
N VAL A 66 -8.38 2.25 -6.26
CA VAL A 66 -9.12 2.66 -5.06
C VAL A 66 -10.52 3.14 -5.42
N GLU A 67 -11.49 2.73 -4.62
CA GLU A 67 -12.83 3.29 -4.61
C GLU A 67 -13.02 4.13 -3.34
N VAL A 68 -13.35 5.41 -3.52
CA VAL A 68 -13.55 6.35 -2.41
C VAL A 68 -15.00 6.79 -2.36
N THR A 69 -15.63 6.75 -1.19
CA THR A 69 -17.01 7.18 -1.02
C THR A 69 -17.17 8.69 -1.28
N LYS A 70 -18.32 9.08 -1.83
CA LYS A 70 -18.67 10.48 -2.14
C LYS A 70 -19.20 11.24 -0.92
N ASP A 71 -19.67 10.53 0.10
CA ASP A 71 -20.13 11.11 1.36
C ASP A 71 -18.95 11.48 2.26
N GLU A 72 -19.16 12.49 3.11
CA GLU A 72 -18.20 12.87 4.14
C GLU A 72 -18.49 12.12 5.46
N PRO A 73 -17.47 11.55 6.13
CA PRO A 73 -16.06 11.55 5.72
C PRO A 73 -15.79 10.57 4.57
N HIS A 74 -14.96 10.98 3.61
CA HIS A 74 -14.56 10.14 2.47
C HIS A 74 -13.82 8.89 2.96
N ARG A 75 -14.34 7.70 2.60
CA ARG A 75 -13.79 6.40 3.01
C ARG A 75 -13.27 5.61 1.82
N ILE A 76 -12.21 4.84 2.04
CA ILE A 76 -11.76 3.80 1.13
C ILE A 76 -12.76 2.65 1.22
N ALA A 77 -13.68 2.59 0.26
CA ALA A 77 -14.67 1.51 0.19
C ALA A 77 -14.05 0.22 -0.35
N ARG A 78 -13.01 0.34 -1.17
CA ARG A 78 -12.25 -0.78 -1.72
C ARG A 78 -10.86 -0.34 -2.12
N ILE A 79 -9.89 -1.22 -1.91
CA ILE A 79 -8.55 -1.12 -2.47
C ILE A 79 -8.15 -2.46 -3.11
N ALA A 80 -7.53 -2.38 -4.27
CA ALA A 80 -6.97 -3.53 -4.97
C ALA A 80 -5.68 -3.13 -5.68
N TRP A 81 -4.85 -4.10 -6.01
CA TRP A 81 -3.64 -3.85 -6.79
C TRP A 81 -3.31 -5.00 -7.73
N ASP A 82 -2.67 -4.68 -8.84
CA ASP A 82 -1.98 -5.64 -9.70
C ASP A 82 -0.51 -5.24 -9.85
N GLY A 83 0.33 -6.20 -10.23
CA GLY A 83 1.74 -5.91 -10.50
C GLY A 83 2.71 -7.02 -10.11
N GLN A 84 3.98 -6.72 -10.34
CA GLN A 84 5.12 -7.59 -10.10
C GLN A 84 6.25 -6.80 -9.46
N GLY A 85 6.93 -7.42 -8.51
CA GLY A 85 8.06 -6.80 -7.83
C GLY A 85 8.76 -7.78 -6.91
N CYS A 86 9.81 -7.30 -6.25
CA CYS A 86 10.49 -8.03 -5.21
C CYS A 86 9.58 -8.33 -4.00
N SER A 87 10.03 -9.20 -3.10
CA SER A 87 9.23 -9.57 -1.92
C SER A 87 8.88 -8.38 -1.03
N ILE A 88 9.75 -7.37 -0.95
CA ILE A 88 9.52 -6.16 -0.14
C ILE A 88 8.35 -5.34 -0.70
N SER A 89 8.31 -5.12 -2.02
CA SER A 89 7.24 -4.34 -2.65
C SER A 89 5.90 -5.08 -2.57
N GLN A 90 5.89 -6.40 -2.82
CA GLN A 90 4.68 -7.22 -2.70
C GLN A 90 4.15 -7.29 -1.26
N ALA A 91 5.02 -7.49 -0.27
CA ALA A 91 4.64 -7.49 1.13
C ALA A 91 4.09 -6.11 1.56
N SER A 92 4.73 -5.03 1.13
CA SER A 92 4.30 -3.68 1.51
C SER A 92 2.94 -3.33 0.90
N LEU A 93 2.66 -3.77 -0.34
CA LEU A 93 1.34 -3.62 -0.96
C LEU A 93 0.27 -4.40 -0.19
N SER A 94 0.57 -5.65 0.20
CA SER A 94 -0.33 -6.50 0.98
C SER A 94 -0.67 -5.87 2.33
N ILE A 95 0.35 -5.50 3.10
CA ILE A 95 0.16 -4.91 4.44
C ILE A 95 -0.52 -3.54 4.35
N MET A 96 -0.20 -2.74 3.33
CA MET A 96 -0.90 -1.47 3.09
C MET A 96 -2.41 -1.68 2.89
N VAL A 97 -2.81 -2.68 2.10
CA VAL A 97 -4.24 -3.00 1.89
C VAL A 97 -4.94 -3.25 3.23
N ASP A 98 -4.39 -4.14 4.05
CA ASP A 98 -4.97 -4.47 5.35
C ASP A 98 -5.05 -3.26 6.29
N LEU A 99 -4.07 -2.36 6.20
CA LEU A 99 -4.04 -1.16 7.03
C LEU A 99 -5.07 -0.12 6.61
N VAL A 100 -5.37 0.05 5.31
CA VAL A 100 -6.17 1.19 4.83
C VAL A 100 -7.59 0.84 4.40
N ASP A 101 -7.91 -0.44 4.21
CA ASP A 101 -9.25 -0.88 3.80
C ASP A 101 -10.32 -0.42 4.82
N GLY A 102 -11.38 0.21 4.33
CA GLY A 102 -12.47 0.77 5.16
C GLY A 102 -12.14 2.05 5.93
N ARG A 103 -10.88 2.50 5.95
CA ARG A 103 -10.47 3.73 6.64
C ARG A 103 -10.88 4.97 5.85
N THR A 104 -10.91 6.11 6.54
CA THR A 104 -11.05 7.40 5.88
C THR A 104 -9.80 7.75 5.09
N VAL A 105 -9.94 8.60 4.07
CA VAL A 105 -8.79 9.10 3.31
C VAL A 105 -7.81 9.87 4.21
N GLU A 106 -8.31 10.57 5.23
CA GLU A 106 -7.47 11.28 6.20
C GLU A 106 -6.61 10.30 7.02
N GLU A 107 -7.22 9.27 7.60
CA GLU A 107 -6.50 8.21 8.33
C GLU A 107 -5.48 7.48 7.44
N ALA A 108 -5.84 7.17 6.20
CA ALA A 108 -4.91 6.55 5.25
C ALA A 108 -3.73 7.47 4.91
N MET A 109 -3.94 8.78 4.85
CA MET A 109 -2.90 9.77 4.65
C MET A 109 -2.00 9.97 5.88
N ASP A 110 -2.52 9.81 7.10
CA ASP A 110 -1.72 9.75 8.32
C ASP A 110 -0.81 8.51 8.30
N LEU A 111 -1.37 7.33 8.02
CA LEU A 111 -0.60 6.09 7.90
C LEU A 111 0.49 6.18 6.81
N PHE A 112 0.18 6.83 5.68
CA PHE A 112 1.17 7.11 4.64
C PHE A 112 2.35 7.92 5.19
N ARG A 113 2.07 8.98 5.96
CA ARG A 113 3.13 9.83 6.56
C ARG A 113 3.95 9.05 7.57
N ASP A 114 3.28 8.29 8.44
CA ASP A 114 3.94 7.47 9.45
C ASP A 114 4.85 6.41 8.83
N PHE A 115 4.37 5.74 7.77
CA PHE A 115 5.17 4.75 7.08
C PHE A 115 6.36 5.38 6.33
N HIS A 116 6.17 6.57 5.75
CA HIS A 116 7.25 7.31 5.14
C HIS A 116 8.34 7.69 6.15
N ASP A 117 7.95 8.23 7.31
CA ASP A 117 8.87 8.54 8.41
C ASP A 117 9.59 7.29 8.92
N LEU A 118 8.88 6.16 9.03
CA LEU A 118 9.49 4.87 9.40
C LEU A 118 10.57 4.47 8.40
N MET A 119 10.33 4.67 7.10
CA MET A 119 11.33 4.36 6.06
C MET A 119 12.54 5.29 6.10
N GLU A 120 12.38 6.51 6.61
CA GLU A 120 13.47 7.47 6.80
C GLU A 120 14.24 7.29 8.13
N SER A 121 13.71 6.48 9.06
CA SER A 121 14.29 6.26 10.39
C SER A 121 15.65 5.58 10.42
N ARG A 122 16.10 4.98 9.31
CA ARG A 122 17.39 4.26 9.20
C ARG A 122 17.57 3.13 10.22
N GLY A 123 16.47 2.52 10.64
CA GLY A 123 16.42 1.38 11.56
C GLY A 123 16.12 1.75 13.00
N GLU A 124 16.01 3.04 13.32
CA GLU A 124 15.72 3.53 14.67
C GLU A 124 14.23 3.41 15.04
N GLY A 125 13.34 3.23 14.07
CA GLY A 125 11.89 3.18 14.31
C GLY A 125 11.28 4.58 14.43
N LEU A 126 10.05 4.67 14.95
CA LEU A 126 9.42 5.95 15.26
C LEU A 126 9.58 6.24 16.75
N SER A 127 9.75 7.52 17.10
CA SER A 127 9.91 7.91 18.51
C SER A 127 8.58 7.95 19.30
N ASP A 128 7.45 7.84 18.61
CA ASP A 128 6.11 7.93 19.18
C ASP A 128 5.42 6.57 19.03
N GLU A 129 5.23 5.90 20.17
CA GLU A 129 4.64 4.56 20.27
C GLU A 129 3.23 4.52 19.66
N SER A 130 2.46 5.61 19.74
CA SER A 130 1.11 5.64 19.16
C SER A 130 1.10 5.57 17.63
N ARG A 131 2.16 6.07 16.99
CA ARG A 131 2.35 5.98 15.53
C ARG A 131 2.82 4.60 15.12
N GLU A 132 3.67 3.95 15.93
CA GLU A 132 4.05 2.56 15.71
C GLU A 132 2.86 1.62 15.83
N ASP A 133 2.03 1.81 16.86
CA ASP A 133 0.79 1.07 17.05
C ASP A 133 -0.19 1.26 15.88
N ALA A 134 -0.30 2.48 15.35
CA ALA A 134 -1.13 2.77 14.19
C ALA A 134 -0.65 2.03 12.92
N LEU A 135 0.67 1.88 12.75
CA LEU A 135 1.27 1.15 11.64
C LEU A 135 1.13 -0.37 11.76
N GLY A 136 0.90 -0.92 12.95
CA GLY A 136 0.69 -2.35 13.17
C GLY A 136 1.76 -3.21 12.47
N ASP A 137 1.33 -4.11 11.59
CA ASP A 137 2.22 -5.01 10.84
C ASP A 137 3.19 -4.28 9.89
N ALA A 138 2.96 -3.01 9.54
CA ALA A 138 3.93 -2.25 8.73
C ALA A 138 5.23 -1.93 9.50
N THR A 139 5.25 -2.05 10.83
CA THR A 139 6.46 -1.88 11.65
C THR A 139 7.55 -2.90 11.30
N VAL A 140 7.20 -4.07 10.72
CA VAL A 140 8.18 -5.08 10.28
C VAL A 140 9.16 -4.53 9.22
N PHE A 141 8.79 -3.44 8.52
CA PHE A 141 9.66 -2.77 7.57
C PHE A 141 10.72 -1.87 8.24
N GLN A 142 10.73 -1.71 9.57
CA GLN A 142 11.78 -0.95 10.26
C GLN A 142 13.18 -1.44 9.86
N GLY A 143 13.39 -2.76 9.73
CA GLY A 143 14.65 -3.32 9.26
C GLY A 143 15.00 -2.91 7.82
N VAL A 144 14.00 -2.73 6.96
CA VAL A 144 14.16 -2.31 5.55
C VAL A 144 14.66 -0.87 5.45
N SER A 145 14.29 0.01 6.39
CA SER A 145 14.75 1.41 6.42
C SER A 145 16.27 1.56 6.56
N ARG A 146 16.99 0.52 7.04
CA ARG A 146 18.46 0.47 7.06
C ARG A 146 19.09 0.37 5.66
N TYR A 147 18.31 0.04 4.64
CA TYR A 147 18.79 -0.23 3.28
C TYR A 147 18.19 0.78 2.27
N PRO A 148 18.87 1.90 1.98
CA PRO A 148 18.35 2.94 1.10
C PRO A 148 17.88 2.46 -0.28
N MET A 149 18.52 1.42 -0.82
CA MET A 149 18.16 0.82 -2.11
C MET A 149 16.82 0.08 -2.09
N ARG A 150 16.31 -0.28 -0.90
CA ARG A 150 15.04 -1.02 -0.71
C ARG A 150 13.89 -0.14 -0.25
N ILE A 151 14.17 1.08 0.25
CA ILE A 151 13.14 2.05 0.67
C ILE A 151 12.13 2.31 -0.45
N LYS A 152 12.60 2.52 -1.68
CA LYS A 152 11.71 2.73 -2.84
C LYS A 152 10.83 1.52 -3.15
N CYS A 153 11.31 0.31 -2.85
CA CYS A 153 10.56 -0.91 -3.09
C CYS A 153 9.43 -1.02 -2.03
N ALA A 154 9.67 -0.60 -0.77
CA ALA A 154 8.62 -0.49 0.26
C ALA A 154 7.60 0.64 0.00
N LEU A 155 8.04 1.83 -0.40
CA LEU A 155 7.14 2.98 -0.59
C LEU A 155 6.30 2.93 -1.88
N LEU A 156 6.59 2.01 -2.80
CA LEU A 156 5.93 1.93 -4.12
C LEU A 156 4.40 1.92 -4.03
N GLY A 157 3.85 1.03 -3.19
CA GLY A 157 2.40 0.89 -3.03
C GLY A 157 1.75 2.13 -2.41
N TRP A 158 2.40 2.67 -1.37
CA TRP A 158 1.95 3.84 -0.63
C TRP A 158 1.89 5.11 -1.49
N GLU A 159 2.86 5.31 -2.37
CA GLU A 159 2.83 6.39 -3.37
C GLU A 159 1.67 6.23 -4.36
N GLY A 160 1.40 5.00 -4.79
CA GLY A 160 0.25 4.68 -5.64
C GLY A 160 -1.10 4.92 -4.95
N LEU A 161 -1.21 4.56 -3.67
CA LEU A 161 -2.40 4.84 -2.87
C LEU A 161 -2.65 6.34 -2.77
N LYS A 162 -1.64 7.13 -2.40
CA LYS A 162 -1.75 8.60 -2.31
C LYS A 162 -2.22 9.23 -3.63
N ASP A 163 -1.60 8.87 -4.76
CA ASP A 163 -1.97 9.41 -6.08
C ASP A 163 -3.38 8.96 -6.50
N SER A 164 -3.73 7.69 -6.27
CA SER A 164 -5.07 7.17 -6.62
C SER A 164 -6.18 7.82 -5.79
N MET A 165 -5.99 8.02 -4.47
CA MET A 165 -6.95 8.73 -3.62
C MET A 165 -7.11 10.19 -4.05
N ALA A 166 -6.01 10.88 -4.36
CA ALA A 166 -6.06 12.26 -4.84
C ALA A 166 -6.86 12.39 -6.14
N ARG A 167 -6.68 11.46 -7.08
CA ARG A 167 -7.46 11.38 -8.33
C ARG A 167 -8.93 11.06 -8.07
N ALA A 168 -9.21 10.13 -7.16
CA ALA A 168 -10.58 9.76 -6.80
C ALA A 168 -11.33 10.97 -6.23
N LEU A 169 -10.72 11.73 -5.31
CA LEU A 169 -11.31 12.94 -4.74
C LEU A 169 -11.46 14.07 -5.76
N ALA A 170 -10.49 14.26 -6.67
CA ALA A 170 -10.59 15.26 -7.73
C ALA A 170 -11.73 14.97 -8.71
N ALA A 171 -12.08 13.70 -8.92
CA ALA A 171 -13.20 13.30 -9.78
C ALA A 171 -14.58 13.46 -9.12
N GLN A 172 -14.65 13.81 -7.82
CA GLN A 172 -15.91 14.08 -7.11
C GLN A 172 -16.33 15.56 -7.16
N GLN A 173 -15.43 16.45 -7.59
CA GLN A 173 -15.63 17.90 -7.71
C GLN A 173 -16.23 18.27 -9.07
#